data_AF-A0A401GT16-F1
#
_entry.id   AF-A0A401GT16-F1
#
_cell.length_a   1.000
_cell.length_b   1.000
_cell.length_c   1.000
_cell.angle_alpha   90.00
_cell.angle_beta   90.00
_cell.angle_gamma   90.00
#
_symmetry.space_group_name_H-M   'P 1'
#
loop_
_entity.id
_entity.type
_entity.pdbx_description
1 polymer ?
#
loop_
_entity_poly.entity_id
_entity_poly.type
_entity_poly.pdbx_seq_one_letter_code
_entity_poly.pdbx_strand_id
1 'polypeptide(L)'
;MFMTRITHIVMFFLLSLCALVYALPIRIRDVFVPPIITPNASTVWEIGQQYNVTWNTTDAPVNITNKYGMVVLVENGLLDLENPLANNFSILDGWVTVTAPDVTPATDYSIVLFGDSGNNSPNFTITD
;
A
#
# COMPACT_ATOMS: atom_id res chain seq x y z
N MET A 1 -2.98 0.35 -66.75
CA MET A 1 -2.09 0.90 -65.70
C MET A 1 -2.81 1.72 -64.62
N PHE A 2 -4.07 2.14 -64.81
CA PHE A 2 -4.87 2.88 -63.80
C PHE A 2 -5.59 1.98 -62.77
N MET A 3 -6.02 0.76 -63.17
CA MET A 3 -6.82 -0.15 -62.34
C MET A 3 -6.06 -0.72 -61.12
N THR A 4 -4.74 -0.86 -61.22
CA THR A 4 -3.89 -1.45 -60.18
C THR A 4 -3.63 -0.49 -59.03
N ARG A 5 -3.59 0.83 -59.25
CA ARG A 5 -3.36 1.81 -58.18
C ARG A 5 -4.56 1.93 -57.23
N ILE A 6 -5.78 1.89 -57.75
CA ILE A 6 -7.01 1.97 -56.96
C ILE A 6 -7.19 0.70 -56.11
N THR A 7 -6.88 -0.48 -56.64
CA THR A 7 -6.95 -1.74 -55.88
C THR A 7 -5.96 -1.78 -54.72
N HIS A 8 -4.75 -1.22 -54.88
CA HIS A 8 -3.78 -1.16 -53.78
C HIS A 8 -4.19 -0.15 -52.69
N ILE A 9 -4.78 0.99 -53.06
CA ILE A 9 -5.31 1.98 -52.11
C ILE A 9 -6.48 1.38 -51.31
N VAL A 10 -7.41 0.71 -51.98
CA VAL A 10 -8.55 0.04 -51.34
C VAL A 10 -8.08 -1.08 -50.42
N MET A 11 -7.08 -1.87 -50.84
CA MET A 11 -6.49 -2.94 -50.02
C MET A 11 -5.74 -2.40 -48.79
N PHE A 12 -5.00 -1.29 -48.93
CA PHE A 12 -4.34 -0.62 -47.79
C PHE A 12 -5.37 -0.05 -46.79
N PHE A 13 -6.48 0.51 -47.29
CA PHE A 13 -7.56 1.05 -46.47
C PHE A 13 -8.30 -0.07 -45.72
N LEU A 14 -8.60 -1.19 -46.39
CA LEU A 14 -9.22 -2.39 -45.80
C LEU A 14 -8.33 -3.06 -44.73
N LEU A 15 -7.00 -3.05 -44.89
CA LEU A 15 -6.07 -3.58 -43.87
C LEU A 15 -6.01 -2.71 -42.61
N SER A 16 -6.19 -1.39 -42.73
CA SER A 16 -6.22 -0.48 -41.56
C SER A 16 -7.50 -0.57 -40.71
N LEU A 17 -8.59 -1.12 -41.27
CA LEU A 17 -9.90 -1.20 -40.62
C LEU A 17 -10.03 -2.37 -39.62
N CYS A 18 -9.04 -3.26 -39.54
CA CYS A 18 -9.06 -4.44 -38.67
C CYS A 18 -8.32 -4.28 -37.33
N ALA A 19 -7.88 -3.08 -36.95
CA ALA A 19 -7.29 -2.84 -35.63
C ALA A 19 -8.37 -2.65 -34.55
N LEU A 20 -9.24 -3.65 -34.36
CA LEU A 20 -10.08 -3.76 -33.16
C LEU A 20 -9.21 -4.28 -32.02
N VAL A 21 -8.60 -3.35 -31.29
CA VAL A 21 -7.96 -3.67 -30.01
C VAL A 21 -9.08 -4.04 -29.03
N TYR A 22 -9.24 -5.34 -28.75
CA TYR A 22 -10.05 -5.78 -27.62
C TYR A 22 -9.29 -5.43 -26.33
N ALA A 23 -9.53 -4.23 -25.81
CA ALA A 23 -9.20 -3.93 -24.44
C ALA A 23 -10.21 -4.67 -23.55
N LEU A 24 -9.80 -5.79 -22.96
CA LEU A 24 -10.54 -6.33 -21.82
C LEU A 24 -10.60 -5.23 -20.75
N PRO A 25 -11.74 -5.04 -20.06
CA PRO A 25 -11.76 -4.14 -18.92
C PRO A 25 -10.66 -4.60 -17.95
N ILE A 26 -9.69 -3.71 -17.73
CA ILE A 26 -8.69 -3.91 -16.68
C ILE A 26 -9.50 -4.02 -15.40
N ARG A 27 -9.54 -5.20 -14.77
CA ARG A 27 -9.99 -5.27 -13.39
C ARG A 27 -9.00 -4.39 -12.64
N ILE A 28 -9.46 -3.22 -12.19
CA ILE A 28 -8.66 -2.41 -11.28
C ILE A 28 -8.30 -3.36 -10.14
N ARG A 29 -7.01 -3.69 -10.04
CA ARG A 29 -6.45 -4.25 -8.82
C ARG A 29 -6.53 -3.09 -7.87
N ASP A 30 -7.56 -3.07 -7.04
CA ASP A 30 -7.82 -1.96 -6.14
C ASP A 30 -6.66 -1.91 -5.14
N VAL A 31 -5.90 -0.82 -5.19
CA VAL A 31 -4.81 -0.57 -4.25
C VAL A 31 -5.42 -0.33 -2.87
N PHE A 32 -5.12 -1.19 -1.90
CA PHE A 32 -5.62 -1.03 -0.54
C PHE A 32 -4.63 -0.24 0.32
N VAL A 33 -5.06 0.93 0.80
CA VAL A 33 -4.31 1.82 1.71
C VAL A 33 -5.11 1.96 3.02
N PRO A 34 -5.01 1.01 3.97
CA PRO A 34 -5.79 1.05 5.20
C PRO A 34 -5.42 2.26 6.09
N PRO A 35 -6.37 3.15 6.44
CA PRO A 35 -6.15 4.26 7.36
C PRO A 35 -5.76 3.76 8.76
N ILE A 36 -4.56 4.12 9.26
CA ILE A 36 -4.14 3.80 10.63
C ILE A 36 -4.98 4.62 11.62
N ILE A 37 -5.46 3.96 12.67
CA ILE A 37 -6.24 4.53 13.77
C ILE A 37 -5.37 4.70 15.03
N THR A 38 -4.56 3.68 15.35
CA THR A 38 -3.54 3.74 16.41
C THR A 38 -2.21 3.18 15.90
N PRO A 39 -1.06 3.81 16.21
CA PRO A 39 -0.90 5.02 17.02
C PRO A 39 -1.41 6.28 16.32
N ASN A 40 -1.73 7.30 17.11
CA ASN A 40 -2.14 8.64 16.69
C ASN A 40 -1.40 9.71 17.52
N ALA A 41 -1.70 10.99 17.27
CA ALA A 41 -1.03 12.12 17.91
C ALA A 41 -1.07 12.16 19.45
N SER A 42 -2.01 11.43 20.07
CA SER A 42 -2.14 11.32 21.52
C SER A 42 -1.55 10.02 22.10
N THR A 43 -0.99 9.16 21.25
CA THR A 43 -0.43 7.87 21.66
C THR A 43 0.93 8.05 22.31
N VAL A 44 1.13 7.30 23.40
CA VAL A 44 2.39 7.19 24.13
C VAL A 44 2.70 5.71 24.29
N TRP A 45 3.87 5.28 23.83
CA TRP A 45 4.39 3.93 24.05
C TRP A 45 5.54 3.97 25.04
N GLU A 46 5.51 3.08 26.02
CA GLU A 46 6.61 2.79 26.95
C GLU A 46 7.45 1.66 26.35
N ILE A 47 8.77 1.83 26.36
CA ILE A 47 9.71 0.88 25.74
C ILE A 47 9.50 -0.54 26.28
N GLY A 48 9.51 -1.53 25.40
CA GLY A 48 9.34 -2.94 25.73
C GLY A 48 7.90 -3.38 26.05
N GLN A 49 6.95 -2.46 26.17
CA GLN A 49 5.53 -2.80 26.32
C GLN A 49 4.91 -3.20 24.97
N GLN A 50 3.80 -3.97 25.04
CA GLN A 50 3.05 -4.39 23.86
C GLN A 50 1.88 -3.46 23.58
N TYR A 51 1.69 -3.12 22.31
CA TYR A 51 0.63 -2.25 21.84
C TYR A 51 -0.04 -2.82 20.61
N ASN A 52 -1.31 -2.44 20.40
CA ASN A 52 -2.01 -2.73 19.16
C ASN A 52 -1.88 -1.57 18.20
N VAL A 53 -1.25 -1.84 17.06
CA VAL A 53 -1.40 -1.02 15.86
C VAL A 53 -2.74 -1.39 15.25
N THR A 54 -3.60 -0.42 15.00
CA THR A 54 -4.96 -0.66 14.46
C THR A 54 -5.22 0.21 13.24
N TRP A 55 -6.04 -0.28 12.32
CA TRP A 55 -6.40 0.41 11.08
C TRP A 55 -7.81 0.06 10.63
N ASN A 56 -8.38 0.91 9.77
CA ASN A 56 -9.72 0.72 9.22
C ASN A 56 -9.68 -0.23 8.01
N THR A 57 -10.52 -1.26 8.02
CA THR A 57 -10.67 -2.26 6.95
C THR A 57 -12.00 -2.20 6.22
N THR A 58 -12.87 -1.24 6.57
CA THR A 58 -14.25 -1.13 6.06
C THR A 58 -14.31 -1.04 4.52
N ASP A 59 -13.34 -0.33 3.92
CA ASP A 59 -13.27 -0.10 2.48
C ASP A 59 -12.29 -1.05 1.76
N ALA A 60 -11.97 -2.19 2.38
CA ALA A 60 -11.07 -3.17 1.78
C ALA A 60 -11.68 -3.75 0.48
N PRO A 61 -10.94 -3.74 -0.64
CA PRO A 61 -11.44 -4.29 -1.88
C PRO A 61 -11.46 -5.81 -1.86
N VAL A 62 -12.33 -6.41 -2.69
CA VAL A 62 -12.46 -7.87 -2.79
C VAL A 62 -11.17 -8.52 -3.30
N ASN A 63 -10.48 -7.84 -4.22
CA ASN A 63 -9.25 -8.33 -4.86
C ASN A 63 -8.05 -7.47 -4.46
N ILE A 64 -7.31 -7.91 -3.44
CA ILE A 64 -6.06 -7.29 -2.97
C ILE A 64 -4.87 -8.06 -3.56
N THR A 65 -3.87 -7.34 -4.06
CA THR A 65 -2.68 -7.96 -4.69
C THR A 65 -1.71 -8.51 -3.64
N ASN A 66 -1.43 -7.73 -2.59
CA ASN A 66 -0.64 -8.18 -1.44
C ASN A 66 -1.40 -7.97 -0.13
N LYS A 67 -1.78 -9.06 0.53
CA LYS A 67 -2.47 -9.02 1.83
C LYS A 67 -1.53 -9.10 3.03
N TYR A 68 -0.26 -9.41 2.82
CA TYR A 68 0.71 -9.61 3.89
C TYR A 68 1.34 -8.29 4.28
N GLY A 69 1.14 -7.92 5.54
CA GLY A 69 1.55 -6.65 6.09
C GLY A 69 2.90 -6.66 6.78
N MET A 70 3.44 -5.46 6.94
CA MET A 70 4.62 -5.17 7.73
C MET A 70 4.45 -3.80 8.40
N VAL A 71 4.71 -3.71 9.69
CA VAL A 71 4.78 -2.44 10.41
C VAL A 71 6.24 -2.09 10.64
N VAL A 72 6.64 -0.88 10.28
CA VAL A 72 7.99 -0.36 10.55
C VAL A 72 7.93 0.96 11.30
N LEU A 73 8.93 1.23 12.12
CA LEU A 73 9.11 2.52 12.76
C LEU A 73 9.68 3.54 11.76
N VAL A 74 9.26 4.79 11.90
CA VAL A 74 9.85 5.96 11.25
C VAL A 74 10.46 6.85 12.33
N GLU A 75 11.75 7.12 12.19
CA GLU A 75 12.50 8.02 13.06
C GLU A 75 13.21 9.06 12.18
N ASN A 76 13.05 10.35 12.49
CA ASN A 76 13.66 11.43 11.69
C ASN A 76 13.36 11.34 10.17
N GLY A 77 12.19 10.80 9.81
CA GLY A 77 11.78 10.57 8.42
C GLY A 77 12.43 9.38 7.72
N LEU A 78 13.20 8.56 8.44
CA LEU A 78 13.83 7.34 7.93
C LEU A 78 13.05 6.10 8.38
N LEU A 79 12.86 5.16 7.46
CA LEU A 79 12.18 3.89 7.71
C LEU A 79 13.16 2.85 8.24
N ASP A 80 12.86 2.22 9.37
CA ASP A 80 13.60 1.06 9.86
C ASP A 80 13.05 -0.24 9.22
N LEU A 81 13.48 -0.51 7.98
CA LEU A 81 13.10 -1.71 7.24
C LEU A 81 13.84 -2.97 7.73
N GLU A 82 14.95 -2.81 8.45
CA GLU A 82 15.77 -3.93 8.92
C GLU A 82 15.18 -4.56 10.19
N ASN A 83 14.49 -3.77 11.01
CA ASN A 83 13.87 -4.21 12.26
C ASN A 83 12.36 -3.89 12.27
N PRO A 84 11.54 -4.60 11.46
CA PRO A 84 10.10 -4.38 11.47
C PRO A 84 9.49 -4.72 12.83
N LEU A 85 8.59 -3.86 13.31
CA LEU A 85 7.87 -4.04 14.58
C LEU A 85 6.94 -5.27 14.54
N ALA A 86 6.40 -5.57 13.36
CA ALA A 86 5.68 -6.80 13.05
C ALA A 86 5.72 -7.05 11.55
N ASN A 87 5.62 -8.32 11.14
CA ASN A 87 5.49 -8.69 9.72
C ASN A 87 4.69 -9.99 9.56
N ASN A 88 4.32 -10.29 8.33
CA ASN A 88 3.65 -11.55 7.94
C ASN A 88 2.28 -11.75 8.61
N PHE A 89 1.53 -10.67 8.80
CA PHE A 89 0.13 -10.68 9.24
C PHE A 89 -0.79 -10.25 8.08
N SER A 90 -2.10 -10.46 8.21
CA SER A 90 -3.05 -10.03 7.19
C SER A 90 -3.47 -8.58 7.43
N ILE A 91 -3.34 -7.72 6.41
CA ILE A 91 -3.82 -6.33 6.48
C ILE A 91 -5.36 -6.23 6.53
N LEU A 92 -6.08 -7.35 6.44
CA LEU A 92 -7.53 -7.42 6.62
C LEU A 92 -7.94 -7.64 8.08
N ASP A 93 -6.98 -7.95 8.96
CA ASP A 93 -7.28 -8.27 10.37
C ASP A 93 -7.65 -7.01 11.17
N GLY A 94 -7.28 -5.83 10.66
CA GLY A 94 -7.58 -4.53 11.26
C GLY A 94 -6.67 -4.15 12.43
N TRP A 95 -5.79 -5.06 12.85
CA TRP A 95 -4.81 -4.81 13.89
C TRP A 95 -3.65 -5.81 13.88
N VAL A 96 -2.55 -5.43 14.53
CA VAL A 96 -1.45 -6.32 14.89
C VAL A 96 -0.84 -5.87 16.22
N THR A 97 -0.43 -6.80 17.06
CA THR A 97 0.34 -6.48 18.27
C THR A 97 1.81 -6.28 17.92
N VAL A 98 2.40 -5.23 18.46
CA VAL A 98 3.84 -4.90 18.34
C VAL A 98 4.43 -4.68 19.73
N THR A 99 5.74 -4.85 19.85
CA THR A 99 6.50 -4.40 21.02
C THR A 99 7.12 -3.05 20.73
N ALA A 100 6.99 -2.09 21.63
CA ALA A 100 7.67 -0.79 21.51
C ALA A 100 9.19 -1.01 21.49
N PRO A 101 9.90 -0.51 20.46
CA PRO A 101 11.32 -0.75 20.29
C PRO A 101 12.14 0.04 21.32
N ASP A 102 13.34 -0.45 21.62
CA ASP A 102 14.33 0.25 22.46
C ASP A 102 15.00 1.37 21.66
N VAL A 103 14.45 2.59 21.75
CA VAL A 103 14.88 3.79 21.03
C VAL A 103 15.00 4.97 21.98
N THR A 104 15.66 6.05 21.55
CA THR A 104 15.78 7.25 22.40
C THR A 104 14.41 7.90 22.60
N PRO A 105 13.95 8.17 23.82
CA PRO A 105 12.65 8.82 24.03
C PRO A 105 12.47 10.11 23.23
N ALA A 106 11.39 10.20 22.45
CA ALA A 106 11.06 11.34 21.60
C ALA A 106 9.56 11.39 21.26
N THR A 107 9.11 12.49 20.67
CA THR A 107 7.68 12.78 20.39
C THR A 107 7.33 12.79 18.90
N ASP A 108 8.28 12.46 18.04
CA ASP A 108 8.19 12.58 16.57
C ASP A 108 8.34 11.24 15.84
N TYR A 109 8.13 10.13 16.55
CA TYR A 109 8.03 8.80 15.94
C TYR A 109 6.74 8.67 15.14
N SER A 110 6.78 7.95 14.03
CA SER A 110 5.58 7.47 13.34
C SER A 110 5.79 6.01 12.91
N ILE A 111 4.75 5.37 12.41
CA ILE A 111 4.88 4.05 11.79
C ILE A 111 4.39 4.07 10.36
N VAL A 112 4.87 3.11 9.56
CA VAL A 112 4.27 2.76 8.28
C VAL A 112 3.71 1.35 8.33
N LEU A 113 2.44 1.21 7.96
CA LEU A 113 1.80 -0.07 7.65
C LEU A 113 1.95 -0.33 6.14
N PHE A 114 2.79 -1.30 5.80
CA PHE A 114 2.92 -1.85 4.44
C PHE A 114 1.96 -3.01 4.20
N GLY A 115 1.67 -3.26 2.93
CA GLY A 115 0.89 -4.40 2.43
C GLY A 115 0.73 -4.29 0.92
N ASP A 116 -0.50 -4.04 0.47
CA ASP A 116 -0.81 -3.71 -0.93
C ASP A 116 -0.28 -2.32 -1.32
N SER A 117 -0.20 -1.43 -0.33
CA SER A 117 0.47 -0.12 -0.36
C SER A 117 1.01 0.22 1.03
N GLY A 118 1.54 1.43 1.20
CA GLY A 118 1.99 1.96 2.49
C GLY A 118 1.04 3.04 3.02
N ASN A 119 0.79 3.04 4.33
CA ASN A 119 0.13 4.16 5.01
C ASN A 119 0.89 4.58 6.27
N ASN A 120 1.00 5.90 6.50
CA ASN A 120 1.73 6.48 7.63
C ASN A 120 0.77 6.83 8.77
N SER A 121 1.19 6.63 10.02
CA SER A 121 0.50 7.21 11.17
C SER A 121 0.83 8.70 11.33
N PRO A 122 0.05 9.44 12.13
CA PRO A 122 0.54 10.68 12.75
C PRO A 122 1.78 10.41 13.62
N ASN A 123 2.51 11.48 13.94
CA ASN A 123 3.58 11.41 14.92
C ASN A 123 3.02 11.07 16.31
N PHE A 124 3.75 10.30 17.11
CA PHE A 124 3.41 9.89 18.47
C PHE A 124 4.66 9.82 19.35
N THR A 125 4.47 9.59 20.65
CA THR A 125 5.57 9.59 21.63
C THR A 125 6.00 8.17 21.99
N ILE A 126 7.31 7.95 22.08
CA ILE A 126 7.90 6.79 22.75
C ILE A 126 8.68 7.31 23.97
N THR A 127 8.45 6.72 25.13
CA THR A 127 9.08 7.06 26.42
C THR A 127 9.82 5.87 27.00
N ASP A 128 10.73 6.16 27.94
CA ASP A 128 11.32 5.14 28.83
C ASP A 128 10.23 4.31 29.52
#